data_AF-A0A9N9JAX4-F1
#
_entry.id   AF-A0A9N9JAX4-F1
#
_cell.length_a   1.000
_cell.length_b   1.000
_cell.length_c   1.000
_cell.angle_alpha   90.00
_cell.angle_beta   90.00
_cell.angle_gamma   90.00
#
_symmetry.space_group_name_H-M   'P 1'
#
loop_
_entity.id
_entity.type
_entity.pdbx_description
1 polymer ?
#
loop_
_entity_poly.entity_id
_entity_poly.type
_entity_poly.pdbx_seq_one_letter_code
_entity_poly.pdbx_strand_id
1 'polypeptide(L)'
;VWNAREKLTILTFLDKNPSASVCNTAAKFDIQPNQIRDWRNKRAQLQATSPHVKRFNTRFWPKYPELEEELVVWVQGNAQSAKSCYSFYGTE
;
A
#
# COMPACT_ATOMS: atom_id res chain seq x y z
N VAL A 1 -4.82 1.41 -9.48
CA VAL A 1 -5.43 0.19 -8.92
C VAL A 1 -5.06 0.16 -7.45
N TRP A 2 -6.03 0.07 -6.53
CA TRP A 2 -5.83 0.23 -5.09
C TRP A 2 -5.15 -0.98 -4.43
N ASN A 3 -4.15 -0.77 -3.56
CA ASN A 3 -3.48 -1.83 -2.83
C ASN A 3 -4.23 -2.25 -1.55
N ALA A 4 -3.92 -3.41 -0.97
CA ALA A 4 -4.62 -3.94 0.20
C ALA A 4 -4.53 -3.00 1.43
N ARG A 5 -3.38 -2.35 1.63
CA ARG A 5 -3.16 -1.42 2.75
C ARG A 5 -4.01 -0.15 2.60
N GLU A 6 -4.04 0.45 1.42
CA GLU A 6 -4.84 1.64 1.10
C GLU A 6 -6.33 1.34 1.22
N LYS A 7 -6.80 0.19 0.72
CA LYS A 7 -8.19 -0.25 0.90
C LYS A 7 -8.55 -0.34 2.37
N LEU A 8 -7.67 -0.95 3.18
CA LEU A 8 -7.86 -1.01 4.63
C LEU A 8 -7.84 0.37 5.27
N THR A 9 -6.96 1.28 4.84
CA THR A 9 -6.93 2.67 5.33
C THR A 9 -8.26 3.38 5.06
N ILE A 10 -8.83 3.26 3.86
CA ILE A 10 -10.11 3.86 3.50
C ILE A 10 -11.26 3.26 4.34
N LEU A 11 -11.26 1.94 4.54
CA LEU A 11 -12.23 1.29 5.43
C LEU A 11 -12.11 1.78 6.87
N THR A 12 -10.88 1.91 7.40
CA THR A 12 -10.67 2.44 8.75
C THR A 12 -11.05 3.91 8.88
N PHE A 13 -10.92 4.71 7.81
CA PHE A 13 -11.40 6.08 7.80
C PHE A 13 -12.93 6.12 7.94
N LEU A 14 -13.66 5.28 7.21
CA LEU A 14 -15.11 5.14 7.34
C LEU A 14 -15.52 4.69 8.74
N ASP A 15 -14.84 3.70 9.31
CA ASP A 15 -15.16 3.21 10.66
C ASP A 15 -14.97 4.29 11.73
N LYS A 16 -13.95 5.17 11.57
CA LYS A 16 -13.64 6.25 12.51
C LYS A 16 -14.54 7.49 12.34
N ASN A 17 -15.26 7.60 11.23
CA ASN A 17 -16.10 8.75 10.92
C ASN A 17 -17.54 8.28 10.69
N PRO A 18 -18.34 8.09 11.75
CA PRO A 18 -19.71 7.58 11.64
C PRO A 18 -20.66 8.51 10.86
N SER A 19 -20.32 9.80 10.72
CA SER A 19 -21.04 10.76 9.87
C SER A 19 -20.63 10.71 8.39
N ALA A 20 -19.51 10.05 8.06
CA ALA A 20 -19.06 9.91 6.67
C ALA A 20 -19.87 8.82 5.96
N SER A 21 -20.58 9.20 4.90
CA SER A 21 -21.28 8.24 4.07
C SER A 21 -20.30 7.49 3.15
N VAL A 22 -20.68 6.27 2.74
CA VAL A 22 -19.94 5.50 1.74
C VAL A 22 -19.83 6.29 0.43
N CYS A 23 -20.89 6.98 0.02
CA CYS A 23 -20.89 7.78 -1.21
C CYS A 23 -19.96 9.00 -1.13
N ASN A 24 -19.95 9.72 0.00
CA ASN A 24 -19.09 10.89 0.18
C ASN A 24 -17.61 10.48 0.24
N THR A 25 -17.33 9.35 0.88
CA THR A 25 -15.98 8.76 0.90
C THR A 25 -15.59 8.29 -0.49
N ALA A 26 -16.50 7.68 -1.23
CA ALA A 26 -16.26 7.23 -2.59
C ALA A 26 -15.90 8.40 -3.51
N ALA A 27 -16.65 9.51 -3.43
CA ALA A 27 -16.35 10.73 -4.16
C ALA A 27 -15.00 11.34 -3.76
N LYS A 28 -14.67 11.36 -2.45
CA LYS A 28 -13.41 11.91 -1.94
C LYS A 28 -12.18 11.18 -2.49
N PHE A 29 -12.27 9.87 -2.67
CA PHE A 29 -11.18 9.03 -3.15
C PHE A 29 -11.30 8.67 -4.63
N ASP A 30 -12.24 9.26 -5.37
CA ASP A 30 -12.51 8.95 -6.78
C ASP A 30 -12.66 7.43 -7.04
N ILE A 31 -13.49 6.78 -6.21
CA ILE A 31 -13.83 5.36 -6.29
C ILE A 31 -15.32 5.16 -6.37
N GLN A 32 -15.75 3.98 -6.82
CA GLN A 32 -17.16 3.66 -6.82
C GLN A 32 -17.63 3.17 -5.43
N PRO A 33 -18.82 3.57 -4.96
CA PRO A 33 -19.37 3.10 -3.69
C PRO A 33 -19.45 1.57 -3.57
N ASN A 34 -19.70 0.87 -4.68
CA ASN A 34 -19.72 -0.59 -4.73
C ASN A 34 -18.36 -1.20 -4.38
N GLN A 35 -17.25 -0.57 -4.79
CA GLN A 35 -15.92 -1.06 -4.46
C GLN A 35 -15.66 -1.03 -2.95
N ILE A 36 -16.12 0.01 -2.26
CA ILE A 36 -16.01 0.11 -0.80
C ILE A 36 -16.80 -1.01 -0.12
N ARG A 37 -18.01 -1.30 -0.60
CA ARG A 37 -18.84 -2.42 -0.09
C ARG A 37 -18.14 -3.76 -0.29
N ASP A 38 -17.58 -4.01 -1.47
CA ASP A 38 -16.83 -5.22 -1.77
C ASP A 38 -15.59 -5.38 -0.87
N TRP A 39 -14.86 -4.29 -0.64
CA TRP A 39 -13.70 -4.30 0.25
C TRP A 39 -14.10 -4.59 1.70
N ARG A 40 -15.25 -4.08 2.14
CA ARG A 40 -15.80 -4.37 3.47
C ARG A 40 -16.12 -5.86 3.62
N ASN A 41 -16.72 -6.48 2.61
CA ASN A 41 -17.01 -7.92 2.60
C ASN A 41 -15.74 -8.77 2.58
N LYS A 42 -14.70 -8.31 1.86
CA LYS A 42 -13.40 -9.00 1.74
C LYS A 42 -12.36 -8.54 2.78
N ARG A 43 -12.78 -7.86 3.85
CA ARG A 43 -11.87 -7.22 4.82
C ARG A 43 -10.90 -8.20 5.47
N ALA A 44 -11.38 -9.38 5.88
CA ALA A 44 -10.54 -10.42 6.47
C ALA A 44 -9.45 -10.91 5.50
N GLN A 45 -9.80 -11.08 4.21
CA GLN A 45 -8.84 -11.45 3.16
C GLN A 45 -7.82 -10.33 2.92
N LEU A 46 -8.26 -9.06 2.94
CA LEU A 46 -7.37 -7.91 2.81
C LEU A 46 -6.37 -7.81 3.97
N GLN A 47 -6.78 -8.15 5.20
CA GLN A 47 -5.91 -8.17 6.38
C GLN A 47 -4.91 -9.33 6.35
N ALA A 48 -5.32 -10.49 5.84
CA ALA A 48 -4.44 -11.65 5.65
C ALA A 48 -3.41 -11.46 4.52
N THR A 49 -3.67 -10.53 3.60
CA THR A 49 -2.76 -10.23 2.49
C THR A 49 -1.59 -9.39 2.99
N SER A 50 -0.35 -9.81 2.71
CA SER A 50 0.84 -9.03 3.08
C SER A 50 0.79 -7.61 2.46
N PRO A 51 0.83 -6.54 3.27
CA PRO A 51 0.60 -5.16 2.85
C PRO A 51 1.73 -4.57 1.98
N HIS A 52 2.80 -5.32 1.72
CA HIS A 52 4.01 -4.82 1.05
C HIS A 52 4.20 -5.35 -0.37
N VAL A 53 3.30 -6.20 -0.88
CA VAL A 53 3.63 -7.03 -2.04
C VAL A 53 3.57 -6.29 -3.39
N LYS A 54 2.94 -5.11 -3.52
CA LYS A 54 3.10 -4.28 -4.75
C LYS A 54 2.39 -2.93 -4.64
N ARG A 55 3.14 -1.84 -4.84
CA ARG A 55 2.57 -0.58 -5.34
C ARG A 55 2.41 -0.72 -6.85
N PHE A 56 1.18 -0.69 -7.34
CA PHE A 56 0.86 -0.63 -8.77
C PHE A 56 0.53 0.82 -9.16
N ASN A 57 1.48 1.74 -9.01
CA ASN A 57 1.47 2.90 -9.87
C ASN A 57 2.04 2.47 -11.24
N THR A 58 1.33 1.56 -11.93
CA THR A 58 1.63 1.17 -13.32
C THR A 58 0.91 2.06 -14.32
N ARG A 59 0.11 3.03 -13.84
CA ARG A 59 -0.53 4.01 -14.74
C ARG A 59 0.42 5.10 -15.20
N PHE A 60 1.50 5.31 -14.46
CA PHE A 60 2.60 6.14 -14.91
C PHE A 60 3.66 5.21 -15.48
N TRP A 61 3.90 5.36 -16.79
CA TRP A 61 5.19 4.98 -17.33
C TRP A 61 6.25 5.66 -16.45
N PRO A 62 7.31 4.95 -16.04
CA PRO A 62 8.42 5.59 -15.35
C PRO A 62 8.81 6.81 -16.18
N LYS A 63 8.89 7.99 -15.56
CA LYS A 63 9.28 9.18 -16.32
C LYS A 63 10.71 9.01 -16.83
N TYR A 64 11.50 8.22 -16.10
CA TYR A 64 12.85 7.80 -16.44
C TYR A 64 13.05 6.32 -16.05
N PRO A 65 12.75 5.37 -16.96
CA PRO A 65 12.78 3.93 -16.65
C PRO A 65 14.13 3.43 -16.13
N GLU A 66 15.22 3.81 -16.79
CA GLU A 66 16.58 3.39 -16.45
C GLU A 66 17.01 3.92 -15.07
N LEU A 67 16.74 5.19 -14.79
CA LEU A 67 17.07 5.82 -13.52
C LEU A 67 16.25 5.26 -12.35
N GLU A 68 14.96 5.00 -12.57
CA GLU A 68 14.10 4.42 -11.55
C GLU A 68 14.51 2.96 -11.24
N GLU A 69 14.98 2.21 -12.23
CA GLU A 69 15.52 0.85 -12.05
C GLU A 69 16.84 0.86 -11.28
N GLU A 70 17.79 1.73 -11.65
CA GLU A 70 19.07 1.90 -10.94
C GLU A 70 18.84 2.28 -9.48
N LEU A 71 17.90 3.19 -9.21
CA LEU A 71 17.53 3.60 -7.86
C LEU A 71 16.97 2.44 -7.03
N VAL A 72 16.15 1.57 -7.62
CA VAL A 72 15.61 0.38 -6.94
C VAL A 72 16.74 -0.57 -6.55
N VAL A 73 17.68 -0.84 -7.45
CA VAL A 73 18.85 -1.69 -7.18
C VAL A 73 19.69 -1.09 -6.05
N TRP A 74 19.96 0.22 -6.10
CA TRP A 74 20.73 0.92 -5.08
C TRP A 74 20.06 0.88 -3.69
N VAL A 75 18.75 1.14 -3.61
CA VAL A 75 17.99 1.07 -2.36
C VAL A 75 18.00 -0.35 -1.79
N GLN A 76 17.85 -1.38 -2.63
CA GLN A 76 17.93 -2.77 -2.20
C GLN A 76 19.32 -3.12 -1.66
N GLY A 77 20.38 -2.71 -2.35
CA GLY A 77 21.76 -2.88 -1.89
C GLY A 77 22.01 -2.22 -0.53
N ASN A 78 21.53 -0.99 -0.33
CA ASN A 78 21.65 -0.29 0.95
C ASN A 78 20.82 -0.94 2.05
N ALA A 79 19.62 -1.43 1.75
CA ALA A 79 18.81 -2.17 2.70
C ALA A 79 19.46 -3.50 3.09
N GLN A 80 20.17 -4.16 2.17
CA GLN A 80 20.98 -5.36 2.44
C GLN A 80 22.16 -5.04 3.37
N SER A 81 22.90 -3.97 3.07
CA SER A 81 24.05 -3.52 3.89
C SER A 81 23.61 -3.11 5.30
N ALA A 82 22.49 -2.39 5.43
CA ALA A 82 21.93 -2.01 6.72
C ALA A 82 21.48 -3.23 7.55
N LYS A 83 20.90 -4.25 6.90
CA LYS A 83 20.56 -5.52 7.57
C LYS A 83 21.82 -6.30 7.99
N SER A 84 22.85 -6.30 7.14
CA SER A 84 24.15 -6.93 7.45
C SER A 84 24.84 -6.26 8.64
N CYS A 85 24.76 -4.93 8.75
CA CYS A 85 25.27 -4.20 9.92
C CYS A 85 24.48 -4.55 11.19
N TYR A 86 23.16 -4.68 11.12
CA TYR A 86 22.35 -5.07 12.29
C TYR A 86 22.58 -6.51 12.76
N SER A 87 22.86 -7.45 11.86
CA SER A 87 23.25 -8.82 12.25
C SER A 87 24.65 -8.90 12.86
N PHE A 88 25.53 -7.94 12.57
CA PHE A 88 26.88 -7.89 13.14
C PHE A 88 26.89 -7.41 14.60
N TYR A 89 25.89 -6.62 15.02
CA TYR A 89 25.73 -6.15 16.40
C TYR A 89 24.72 -6.98 17.23
N GLY A 90 24.28 -8.13 16.72
CA GLY A 90 23.20 -8.94 17.30
C GLY A 90 23.63 -10.34 17.72
N THR A 91 24.67 -10.47 18.55
CA THR A 91 24.93 -11.66 19.36
C THR A 91 25.58 -11.24 20.68
N GLU A 92 24.77 -11.09 21.73
CA GLU A 92 25.02 -11.56 23.11
C GLU A 92 23.67 -11.84 23.78
#